data_AF-A0A956P5Y2-F1
#
_entry.id   AF-A0A956P5Y2-F1
#
_cell.length_a   1.000
_cell.length_b   1.000
_cell.length_c   1.000
_cell.angle_alpha   90.00
_cell.angle_beta   90.00
_cell.angle_gamma   90.00
#
_symmetry.space_group_name_H-M   'P 1'
#
loop_
_entity.id
_entity.type
_entity.pdbx_description
1 polymer ?
#
loop_
_entity_poly.entity_id
_entity_poly.type
_entity_poly.pdbx_seq_one_letter_code
_entity_poly.pdbx_strand_id
1 'polypeptide(L)'
;IDLWLLIGLIAGFGNLVPYFGTAVGLALGVGAALFQFGDLLHVAAVAGVFAAVQFIEGFVLTPRIIGEKVGLHPMVVMVAILAGGELFGFVGILLAVPATAVGGVFFRHSLRTYKASALFNPKASDEASGDDAPPGPPGAPGS
;
A
#
# COMPACT_ATOMS: atom_id res chain seq x y z
N ILE A 1 -8.93 -21.69 30.39
CA ILE A 1 -9.39 -20.37 29.92
C ILE A 1 -8.88 -20.24 28.50
N ASP A 2 -9.78 -20.14 27.53
CA ASP A 2 -9.47 -19.99 26.11
C ASP A 2 -8.93 -18.58 25.82
N LEU A 3 -7.70 -18.34 26.24
CA LEU A 3 -7.02 -17.04 26.12
C LEU A 3 -6.71 -16.69 24.65
N TRP A 4 -6.84 -17.63 23.72
CA TRP A 4 -6.54 -17.40 22.30
C TRP A 4 -7.42 -16.32 21.67
N LEU A 5 -8.69 -16.22 22.06
CA LEU A 5 -9.58 -15.14 21.61
C LEU A 5 -9.13 -13.78 22.14
N LEU A 6 -8.78 -13.71 23.43
CA LEU A 6 -8.33 -12.48 24.07
C LEU A 6 -6.99 -12.02 23.51
N ILE A 7 -6.04 -12.94 23.36
CA ILE A 7 -4.72 -12.68 22.77
C ILE A 7 -4.88 -12.24 21.31
N GLY A 8 -5.74 -12.89 20.53
CA GLY A 8 -6.04 -12.53 19.15
C GLY A 8 -6.64 -11.13 19.02
N LEU A 9 -7.56 -10.76 19.91
CA LEU A 9 -8.17 -9.43 19.94
C LEU A 9 -7.15 -8.34 20.29
N ILE A 10 -6.33 -8.56 21.32
CA ILE A 10 -5.28 -7.62 21.73
C ILE A 10 -4.21 -7.49 20.65
N ALA A 11 -3.78 -8.61 20.06
CA ALA A 11 -2.81 -8.62 18.97
C ALA A 11 -3.36 -7.92 17.73
N GLY A 12 -4.61 -8.19 17.35
CA GLY A 12 -5.28 -7.53 16.22
C GLY A 12 -5.39 -6.02 16.42
N PHE A 13 -5.81 -5.58 17.61
CA PHE A 13 -5.90 -4.16 17.94
C PHE A 13 -4.51 -3.48 17.96
N GLY A 14 -3.51 -4.15 18.53
CA GLY A 14 -2.13 -3.64 18.57
C GLY A 14 -1.48 -3.54 17.19
N ASN A 15 -1.81 -4.45 16.26
CA ASN A 15 -1.30 -4.43 14.88
C ASN A 15 -2.00 -3.37 14.02
N LEU A 16 -3.18 -2.92 14.42
CA LEU A 16 -3.92 -1.89 13.70
C LEU A 16 -3.34 -0.49 13.86
N VAL A 17 -2.49 -0.27 14.86
CA VAL A 17 -1.75 0.97 15.05
C VAL A 17 -0.29 0.71 14.64
N PRO A 18 0.08 0.99 13.37
CA PRO A 18 1.47 0.97 12.96
C PRO A 18 2.32 1.80 13.92
N TYR A 19 3.54 1.34 14.21
CA TYR A 19 4.50 2.00 15.10
C TYR A 19 4.16 1.96 16.61
N PHE A 20 2.99 1.44 17.03
CA PHE A 20 2.65 1.34 18.45
C PHE A 20 3.61 0.42 19.23
N GLY A 21 3.93 -0.74 18.66
CA GLY A 21 4.90 -1.66 19.24
C GLY A 21 6.28 -1.02 19.39
N THR A 22 6.70 -0.21 18.43
CA THR A 22 7.96 0.52 18.49
C THR A 22 7.96 1.58 19.59
N ALA A 23 6.85 2.32 19.75
CA ALA A 23 6.70 3.32 20.80
C ALA A 23 6.74 2.68 22.20
N VAL A 24 6.00 1.58 22.40
CA VAL A 24 6.02 0.83 23.67
C VAL A 24 7.40 0.25 23.94
N GLY A 25 8.04 -0.35 22.92
CA GLY A 25 9.39 -0.89 23.03
C GLY A 25 10.42 0.16 23.42
N LEU A 26 10.35 1.35 22.83
CA LEU A 26 11.23 2.47 23.17
C LEU A 26 10.99 2.95 24.61
N ALA A 27 9.73 3.10 25.01
CA ALA A 27 9.39 3.52 26.38
C ALA A 27 9.91 2.52 27.43
N LEU A 28 9.72 1.22 27.20
CA LEU A 28 10.24 0.17 28.06
C LEU A 28 11.77 0.13 28.05
N GLY A 29 12.40 0.27 26.88
CA GLY A 29 13.86 0.29 26.75
C GLY A 29 14.51 1.47 27.46
N VAL A 30 13.95 2.67 27.31
CA VAL A 30 14.40 3.88 28.03
C VAL A 30 14.18 3.72 29.53
N GLY A 31 13.01 3.22 29.95
CA GLY A 31 12.71 2.94 31.35
C GLY A 31 13.70 1.95 31.98
N ALA A 32 14.02 0.87 31.26
CA ALA A 32 15.01 -0.11 31.70
C ALA A 32 16.42 0.48 31.79
N ALA A 33 16.85 1.27 30.81
CA ALA A 33 18.16 1.93 30.82
C ALA A 33 18.31 2.90 31.99
N LEU A 34 17.27 3.71 32.25
CA LEU A 34 17.22 4.60 33.41
C LEU A 34 17.26 3.83 34.74
N PHE A 35 16.51 2.73 34.84
CA PHE A 35 16.45 1.94 36.06
C PHE A 35 17.76 1.18 36.34
N GLN A 36 18.41 0.65 35.30
CA GLN A 36 19.59 -0.20 35.44
C GLN A 36 20.90 0.58 35.53
N PHE A 37 21.06 1.64 34.73
CA PHE A 37 22.33 2.37 34.61
C PHE A 37 22.25 3.79 35.16
N GLY A 38 21.06 4.42 35.13
CA GLY A 38 20.84 5.76 35.70
C GLY A 38 21.56 6.90 34.98
N ASP A 39 22.17 6.65 33.83
CA ASP A 39 22.94 7.63 33.07
C ASP A 39 22.31 7.95 31.69
N LEU A 40 22.59 9.15 31.21
CA LEU A 40 22.09 9.62 29.91
C LEU A 40 22.74 8.91 28.73
N LEU A 41 23.92 8.32 28.92
CA LEU A 41 24.68 7.65 27.87
C LEU A 41 23.96 6.37 27.40
N HIS A 42 23.49 5.52 28.32
CA HIS A 42 22.77 4.30 27.96
C HIS A 42 21.37 4.61 27.40
N VAL A 43 20.71 5.66 27.89
CA VAL A 43 19.44 6.14 27.32
C VAL A 43 19.64 6.62 25.88
N ALA A 44 20.69 7.40 25.62
CA ALA A 44 21.04 7.85 24.28
C ALA A 44 21.39 6.68 23.35
N ALA A 45 22.08 5.65 23.87
CA ALA A 45 22.38 4.45 23.11
C ALA A 45 21.10 3.68 22.71
N VAL A 46 20.17 3.46 23.65
CA VAL A 46 18.87 2.82 23.35
C VAL A 46 18.08 3.63 22.33
N ALA A 47 17.95 4.94 22.54
CA ALA A 47 17.26 5.81 21.60
C ALA A 47 17.94 5.81 20.22
N GLY A 48 19.27 5.80 20.17
CA GLY A 48 20.06 5.73 18.93
C GLY A 48 19.84 4.43 18.17
N VAL A 49 19.78 3.29 18.85
CA VAL A 49 19.46 1.99 18.22
C VAL A 49 18.05 2.00 17.64
N PHE A 50 17.05 2.44 18.41
CA PHE A 50 15.67 2.55 17.92
C PHE A 50 15.56 3.51 16.74
N ALA A 51 16.23 4.66 16.80
CA ALA A 51 16.25 5.61 15.70
C ALA A 51 16.89 4.99 14.44
N ALA A 52 18.05 4.33 14.57
CA ALA A 52 18.70 3.67 13.44
C ALA A 52 17.78 2.61 12.80
N VAL A 53 17.10 1.80 13.60
CA VAL A 53 16.12 0.81 13.11
C VAL A 53 14.98 1.52 12.37
N GLN A 54 14.37 2.55 12.95
CA GLN A 54 13.28 3.30 12.29
C GLN A 54 13.71 4.00 11.01
N PHE A 55 14.94 4.53 10.96
CA PHE A 55 15.50 5.09 9.73
C PHE A 55 15.66 4.03 8.64
N ILE A 56 16.23 2.87 8.98
CA ILE A 56 16.39 1.78 8.01
C ILE A 56 15.02 1.26 7.54
N GLU A 57 14.08 1.10 8.47
CA GLU A 57 12.72 0.69 8.14
C GLU A 57 12.06 1.69 7.19
N GLY A 58 12.01 2.97 7.55
CA GLY A 58 11.32 3.98 6.76
C GLY A 58 11.98 4.28 5.40
N PHE A 59 13.32 4.33 5.34
CA PHE A 59 14.04 4.73 4.12
C PHE A 59 14.45 3.57 3.22
N VAL A 60 14.62 2.36 3.75
CA VAL A 60 15.11 1.22 2.96
C VAL A 60 14.04 0.14 2.89
N LEU A 61 13.49 -0.27 4.04
CA LEU A 61 12.60 -1.42 4.09
C LEU A 61 11.23 -1.11 3.48
N THR A 62 10.61 0.02 3.85
CA THR A 62 9.34 0.50 3.30
C THR A 62 9.38 0.61 1.77
N PRO A 63 10.33 1.32 1.12
CA PRO A 63 10.35 1.40 -0.34
C PRO A 63 10.74 0.08 -1.01
N ARG A 64 11.60 -0.73 -0.39
CA ARG A 64 11.97 -2.04 -0.94
C ARG A 64 10.82 -3.04 -0.91
N ILE A 65 9.99 -3.02 0.14
CA ILE A 65 8.80 -3.87 0.27
C ILE A 65 7.66 -3.33 -0.61
N ILE A 66 7.47 -2.01 -0.67
CA ILE A 66 6.35 -1.34 -1.37
C ILE A 66 6.73 -0.95 -2.81
N GLY A 67 7.80 -1.56 -3.34
CA GLY A 67 8.39 -1.29 -4.65
C GLY A 67 7.37 -0.94 -5.76
N GLU A 68 7.43 0.33 -6.19
CA GLU A 68 6.76 0.97 -7.33
C GLU A 68 5.23 0.90 -7.46
N LYS A 69 4.49 0.46 -6.45
CA LYS A 69 3.02 0.39 -6.54
C LYS A 69 2.48 0.78 -5.16
N VAL A 70 1.76 1.89 -4.98
CA VAL A 70 0.39 2.11 -5.43
C VAL A 70 0.09 3.61 -5.45
N GLY A 71 -0.46 4.12 -6.55
CA GLY A 71 -0.94 5.51 -6.70
C GLY A 71 -2.22 5.82 -5.92
N LEU A 72 -2.33 5.37 -4.67
CA LEU A 72 -3.34 5.86 -3.74
C LEU A 72 -2.76 7.09 -3.07
N HIS A 73 -3.22 8.26 -3.50
CA HIS A 73 -2.80 9.52 -2.91
C HIS A 73 -3.15 9.53 -1.41
N PRO A 74 -2.23 9.91 -0.49
CA PRO A 74 -2.49 9.96 0.96
C PRO A 74 -3.78 10.70 1.35
N MET A 75 -4.20 11.65 0.52
CA MET A 75 -5.48 12.36 0.62
C MET A 75 -6.70 11.42 0.69
N VAL A 76 -6.74 10.32 -0.06
CA VAL A 76 -7.89 9.40 -0.07
C VAL A 76 -8.06 8.75 1.30
N VAL A 77 -6.95 8.36 1.93
CA VAL A 77 -6.94 7.81 3.29
C VAL A 77 -7.42 8.85 4.30
N MET A 78 -6.96 10.10 4.18
CA MET A 78 -7.39 11.19 5.05
C MET A 78 -8.89 11.47 4.94
N VAL A 79 -9.41 11.56 3.71
CA VAL A 79 -10.86 11.75 3.47
C VAL A 79 -11.66 10.59 4.04
N ALA A 80 -11.20 9.35 3.88
CA ALA A 80 -11.87 8.19 4.46
C ALA A 80 -11.86 8.19 5.99
N ILE A 81 -10.78 8.65 6.64
CA ILE A 81 -10.71 8.80 8.10
C ILE A 81 -11.72 9.83 8.57
N LEU A 82 -11.79 10.99 7.91
CA LEU A 82 -12.73 12.06 8.25
C LEU A 82 -14.18 11.60 8.04
N ALA A 83 -14.49 10.99 6.89
CA ALA A 83 -15.82 10.48 6.60
C ALA A 83 -16.21 9.33 7.55
N GLY A 84 -15.30 8.38 7.80
CA GLY A 84 -15.53 7.29 8.75
C GLY A 84 -15.75 7.81 10.18
N GLY A 85 -14.94 8.79 10.60
CA GLY A 85 -15.07 9.46 11.88
C GLY A 85 -16.42 10.12 12.08
N GLU A 86 -16.95 10.78 11.06
CA GLU A 86 -18.26 11.43 11.13
C GLU A 86 -19.41 10.41 11.13
N LEU A 87 -19.35 9.36 10.30
CA LEU A 87 -20.43 8.37 10.17
C LEU A 87 -20.52 7.38 11.35
N PHE A 88 -19.38 6.92 11.87
CA PHE A 88 -19.32 5.83 12.85
C PHE A 88 -18.43 6.15 14.06
N GLY A 89 -17.99 7.40 14.22
CA GLY A 89 -17.15 7.83 15.33
C GLY A 89 -15.77 7.16 15.32
N PHE A 90 -15.28 6.82 16.51
CA PHE A 90 -13.98 6.17 16.69
C PHE A 90 -13.85 4.85 15.90
N VAL A 91 -14.91 4.05 15.84
CA VAL A 91 -14.91 2.78 15.08
C VAL A 91 -14.73 3.04 13.58
N GLY A 92 -15.32 4.13 13.06
CA GLY A 92 -15.14 4.51 11.67
C GLY A 92 -13.72 4.96 11.34
N ILE A 93 -13.06 5.69 12.24
CA ILE A 93 -11.62 6.02 12.11
C ILE A 93 -10.77 4.75 12.08
N LEU A 94 -11.08 3.82 12.99
CA LEU A 94 -10.38 2.54 13.11
C LEU A 94 -10.48 1.70 11.82
N LEU A 95 -11.66 1.67 11.21
CA LEU A 95 -11.94 0.89 9.99
C LEU A 95 -11.59 1.64 8.69
N ALA A 96 -11.40 2.96 8.71
CA ALA A 96 -11.17 3.76 7.52
C ALA A 96 -9.93 3.33 6.73
N VAL A 97 -8.82 3.03 7.41
CA VAL A 97 -7.55 2.62 6.80
C VAL A 97 -7.69 1.29 6.04
N PRO A 98 -8.12 0.18 6.68
CA PRO A 98 -8.30 -1.09 5.97
C PRO A 98 -9.38 -1.00 4.89
N ALA A 99 -10.48 -0.28 5.11
CA ALA A 99 -11.53 -0.09 4.09
C ALA A 99 -10.98 0.64 2.84
N THR A 100 -10.18 1.67 3.04
CA THR A 100 -9.55 2.42 1.93
C THR A 100 -8.56 1.55 1.17
N ALA A 101 -7.77 0.73 1.87
CA ALA A 101 -6.84 -0.20 1.24
C ALA A 101 -7.58 -1.22 0.35
N VAL A 102 -8.65 -1.83 0.87
CA VAL A 102 -9.49 -2.78 0.11
C VAL A 102 -10.14 -2.10 -1.09
N GLY A 103 -10.80 -0.95 -0.89
CA GLY A 103 -11.46 -0.19 -1.95
C GLY A 103 -10.47 0.23 -3.06
N GLY A 104 -9.26 0.66 -2.69
CA GLY A 104 -8.21 1.02 -3.63
C GLY A 104 -7.70 -0.15 -4.47
N VAL A 105 -7.64 -1.37 -3.90
CA VAL A 105 -7.31 -2.59 -4.64
C VAL A 105 -8.39 -2.90 -5.68
N PHE A 106 -9.67 -2.87 -5.29
CA PHE A 106 -10.79 -3.09 -6.21
C PHE A 106 -10.82 -2.06 -7.33
N PHE A 107 -10.68 -0.77 -7.01
CA PHE A 107 -10.66 0.31 -8.00
C PHE A 107 -9.55 0.12 -9.03
N ARG A 108 -8.34 -0.23 -8.57
CA ARG A 108 -7.20 -0.49 -9.46
C ARG A 108 -7.40 -1.73 -10.32
N HIS A 109 -8.03 -2.77 -9.78
CA HIS A 109 -8.37 -3.97 -10.52
C HIS A 109 -9.37 -3.65 -11.64
N SER A 110 -10.46 -2.94 -11.32
CA SER A 110 -11.47 -2.52 -12.30
C SER A 110 -10.89 -1.63 -13.40
N LEU A 111 -10.01 -0.67 -13.06
CA LEU A 111 -9.35 0.19 -14.05
C LEU A 111 -8.41 -0.57 -14.99
N ARG A 112 -7.74 -1.62 -14.50
CA ARG A 112 -6.89 -2.47 -15.36
C ARG A 112 -7.73 -3.29 -16.32
N THR A 113 -8.82 -3.89 -15.83
CA THR A 113 -9.75 -4.65 -16.66
C THR A 113 -10.42 -3.76 -17.71
N TYR A 114 -10.79 -2.52 -17.35
CA TYR A 114 -11.35 -1.55 -18.28
C TYR A 114 -10.35 -1.09 -19.36
N LYS A 115 -9.09 -0.82 -18.99
CA LYS A 115 -8.04 -0.46 -19.96
C LYS A 115 -7.61 -1.64 -20.84
N ALA A 116 -7.82 -2.88 -20.40
CA ALA A 116 -7.48 -4.08 -21.17
C ALA A 116 -8.57 -4.48 -22.18
N SER A 117 -9.81 -3.99 -22.06
CA SER A 117 -10.96 -4.52 -22.81
C SER A 117 -11.44 -3.71 -24.01
N ALA A 118 -10.92 -2.51 -24.29
CA ALA A 118 -11.43 -1.72 -25.41
C ALA A 118 -10.41 -0.77 -26.07
N LEU A 119 -10.11 -1.02 -27.35
CA LEU A 119 -9.91 0.00 -28.39
C LEU A 119 -8.55 0.74 -28.51
N PHE A 120 -7.41 0.09 -28.20
CA PHE A 120 -6.12 0.59 -28.70
C PHE A 120 -5.16 -0.54 -29.05
N ASN A 121 -5.48 -1.26 -30.13
CA ASN A 121 -4.46 -1.86 -30.98
C ASN A 121 -4.36 -0.98 -32.24
N PRO A 122 -3.50 0.05 -32.25
CA PRO A 122 -3.30 0.92 -33.42
C PRO A 122 -2.82 0.18 -34.66
N LYS A 123 -2.31 -1.05 -34.52
CA LYS A 123 -1.82 -1.83 -35.65
C LYS A 123 -2.91 -2.31 -36.61
N ALA A 124 -4.17 -2.42 -36.17
CA ALA A 124 -5.25 -2.86 -37.06
C ALA A 124 -5.74 -1.73 -38.00
N SER A 125 -5.55 -0.47 -37.63
CA SER A 125 -5.91 0.69 -38.46
C SER A 125 -4.83 1.06 -39.48
N ASP A 126 -3.56 0.76 -39.19
CA ASP A 126 -2.46 0.99 -40.14
C ASP A 126 -2.44 -0.05 -41.28
N GLU A 127 -2.79 -1.31 -41.01
CA GLU A 127 -2.94 -2.36 -42.04
C GLU A 127 -4.15 -2.11 -42.98
N ALA A 128 -5.17 -1.40 -42.51
CA ALA A 128 -6.35 -1.06 -43.31
C ALA A 128 -6.14 0.20 -44.19
N SER A 129 -5.08 0.98 -43.93
CA SER A 129 -4.82 2.24 -44.64
C SER A 129 -3.54 2.23 -45.49
N GLY A 130 -2.73 1.16 -45.43
CA GLY A 130 -1.55 0.97 -46.27
C GLY A 130 -1.88 0.17 -47.54
N ASP A 131 -2.13 0.88 -48.63
CA ASP A 131 -1.37 0.88 -49.89
C ASP A 131 -0.58 -0.39 -50.34
N ASP A 132 -1.00 -1.61 -49.97
CA ASP A 132 -0.38 -2.89 -50.38
C ASP A 132 -1.43 -3.90 -50.88
N ALA A 133 -2.33 -3.45 -51.77
CA ALA A 133 -3.18 -4.36 -52.51
C ALA A 133 -2.33 -5.20 -53.49
N PRO A 134 -2.35 -6.55 -53.44
CA PRO A 134 -1.63 -7.37 -54.40
C PRO A 134 -2.12 -7.07 -55.82
N PRO A 135 -1.24 -7.00 -56.84
CA PRO A 135 -1.67 -6.75 -58.21
C PRO A 135 -2.60 -7.89 -58.65
N GLY A 136 -3.78 -7.51 -59.17
CA GLY A 136 -4.82 -8.46 -59.60
C GLY A 136 -4.34 -9.40 -60.71
N PRO A 137 -4.94 -10.59 -60.84
CA PRO A 137 -4.50 -11.59 -61.81
C PRO A 137 -4.70 -11.09 -63.25
N PRO A 138 -3.76 -11.37 -64.17
CA PRO A 138 -3.89 -10.96 -65.57
C PRO A 138 -5.14 -11.60 -66.19
N GLY A 139 -6.04 -10.76 -66.71
CA GLY A 139 -7.27 -11.20 -67.37
C GLY A 139 -6.97 -12.11 -68.55
N ALA A 140 -7.62 -13.27 -68.58
CA ALA A 140 -7.61 -14.16 -69.74
C ALA A 140 -8.37 -13.50 -70.91
N PRO A 141 -7.76 -13.35 -72.10
CA PRO A 141 -8.50 -12.95 -73.29
C PRO A 141 -9.35 -14.12 -73.77
N GLY A 142 -10.64 -13.87 -74.00
CA GLY A 142 -11.55 -14.82 -74.65
C GLY A 142 -11.37 -14.90 -76.17
N SER A 143 -11.97 -15.97 -76.72
CA SER A 143 -12.03 -16.49 -78.10
C SER A 143 -10.80 -17.19 -78.63
#